data_AF-A0A2P4QM27-F1
#
_entry.id   AF-A0A2P4QM27-F1
#
_cell.length_a   1.000
_cell.length_b   1.000
_cell.length_c   1.000
_cell.angle_alpha   90.00
_cell.angle_beta   90.00
_cell.angle_gamma   90.00
#
_symmetry.space_group_name_H-M   'P 1'
#
loop_
_entity.id
_entity.type
_entity.pdbx_description
1 polymer ?
#
loop_
_entity_poly.entity_id
_entity_poly.type
_entity_poly.pdbx_seq_one_letter_code
_entity_poly.pdbx_strand_id
1 'polypeptide(L)'
;MNVGIYFNIVPKGNDKLSLYFENKNSTLKLHSNKDSDNAQWEVKWLGAENGKDRVVLINKGLGMAMKAEELQEASSIVPSDYGGELHDGQDVRLYPYTETYNDLWAFQLVEN
;
A
#
# COMPACT_ATOMS: atom_id res chain seq x y z
N MET A 1 23.64 6.10 -9.77
CA MET A 1 22.26 5.60 -9.96
C MET A 1 21.62 5.56 -8.58
N ASN A 2 20.43 6.14 -8.42
CA ASN A 2 19.70 6.04 -7.17
C ASN A 2 19.01 4.66 -7.18
N VAL A 3 19.49 3.72 -6.36
CA VAL A 3 18.87 2.41 -6.25
C VAL A 3 17.68 2.59 -5.30
N GLY A 4 16.48 2.75 -5.86
CA GLY A 4 15.26 2.82 -5.06
C GLY A 4 15.08 1.52 -4.27
N ILE A 5 14.73 1.63 -2.99
CA ILE A 5 14.34 0.48 -2.17
C ILE A 5 12.83 0.31 -2.35
N TYR A 6 12.43 -0.84 -2.89
CA TYR A 6 11.04 -1.15 -3.18
C TYR A 6 10.52 -2.29 -2.32
N PHE A 7 9.23 -2.25 -2.04
CA PHE A 7 8.54 -3.26 -1.24
C PHE A 7 7.28 -3.73 -1.96
N ASN A 8 6.98 -5.02 -1.85
CA ASN A 8 5.61 -5.48 -1.94
C ASN A 8 4.93 -5.28 -0.58
N ILE A 9 3.75 -4.68 -0.57
CA ILE A 9 2.93 -4.50 0.63
C ILE A 9 1.86 -5.60 0.60
N VAL A 10 1.97 -6.58 1.49
CA VAL A 10 1.15 -7.81 1.44
C VAL A 10 0.27 -7.94 2.68
N PRO A 11 -0.93 -8.51 2.59
CA PRO A 11 -1.72 -8.81 3.78
C PRO A 11 -0.96 -9.75 4.72
N LYS A 12 -0.96 -9.45 6.02
CA LYS A 12 -0.26 -10.26 7.02
C LYS A 12 -0.86 -11.68 7.04
N GLY A 13 0.00 -12.69 6.87
CA GLY A 13 -0.42 -14.09 6.78
C GLY A 13 -0.93 -14.53 5.39
N ASN A 14 -0.98 -13.65 4.40
CA ASN A 14 -1.26 -14.00 3.01
C ASN A 14 -0.28 -13.30 2.08
N ASP A 15 0.85 -13.97 1.85
CA ASP A 15 1.88 -13.53 0.91
C ASP A 15 1.60 -13.94 -0.54
N LYS A 16 0.39 -14.36 -0.90
CA LYS A 16 0.06 -14.63 -2.31
C LYS A 16 -0.48 -13.40 -3.02
N LEU A 17 -0.92 -12.40 -2.25
CA LEU A 17 -1.50 -11.16 -2.74
C LEU A 17 -0.65 -9.97 -2.30
N SER A 18 -0.72 -8.89 -3.06
CA SER A 18 -0.04 -7.64 -2.77
C SER A 18 -0.91 -6.45 -3.14
N LEU A 19 -0.65 -5.31 -2.50
CA LEU A 19 -1.24 -4.04 -2.87
C LEU A 19 -0.77 -3.66 -4.28
N TYR A 20 -1.73 -3.44 -5.16
CA TYR A 20 -1.54 -3.19 -6.57
C TYR A 20 -2.28 -1.93 -7.00
N PHE A 21 -1.62 -1.09 -7.80
CA PHE A 21 -2.27 0.07 -8.42
C PHE A 21 -2.81 -0.25 -9.80
N GLU A 22 -4.14 -0.25 -9.95
CA GLU A 22 -4.81 -0.43 -11.24
C GLU A 22 -4.97 0.91 -11.96
N ASN A 23 -4.02 1.19 -12.86
CA ASN A 23 -3.95 2.46 -13.60
C ASN A 23 -5.25 2.81 -14.37
N LYS A 24 -5.94 1.81 -14.94
CA LYS A 24 -7.13 2.04 -15.77
C LYS A 24 -8.23 2.83 -15.05
N ASN A 25 -8.40 2.59 -13.76
CA ASN A 25 -9.45 3.19 -12.95
C ASN A 25 -8.90 4.05 -11.80
N SER A 26 -7.57 4.19 -11.71
CA SER A 26 -6.88 4.81 -10.58
C SER A 26 -7.30 4.23 -9.22
N THR A 27 -7.44 2.90 -9.15
CA THR A 27 -7.89 2.19 -7.94
C THR A 27 -6.77 1.37 -7.31
N LEU A 28 -6.88 1.10 -6.01
CA LEU A 28 -6.04 0.16 -5.30
C LEU A 28 -6.74 -1.19 -5.22
N LYS A 29 -6.00 -2.27 -5.46
CA LYS A 29 -6.49 -3.63 -5.40
C LYS A 29 -5.51 -4.56 -4.71
N LEU A 30 -5.97 -5.73 -4.31
CA LEU A 30 -5.12 -6.89 -4.09
C LEU A 30 -4.84 -7.56 -5.43
N HIS A 31 -3.57 -7.86 -5.70
CA HIS A 31 -3.20 -8.62 -6.88
C HIS A 31 -2.13 -9.69 -6.58
N SER A 32 -2.27 -10.84 -7.21
CA SER A 32 -1.33 -11.96 -7.21
C SER A 32 0.01 -11.69 -7.91
N ASN A 33 0.07 -10.76 -8.87
CA ASN A 33 1.27 -10.47 -9.64
C ASN A 33 2.18 -9.45 -8.94
N LYS A 34 3.06 -9.94 -8.06
CA LYS A 34 3.99 -9.13 -7.26
C LYS A 34 5.19 -8.57 -8.02
N ASP A 35 5.55 -9.19 -9.14
CA ASP A 35 6.71 -8.81 -9.94
C ASP A 35 6.41 -7.59 -10.82
N SER A 36 5.14 -7.21 -10.94
CA SER A 36 4.72 -6.00 -11.61
C SER A 36 5.21 -4.76 -10.86
N ASP A 37 5.73 -3.77 -11.59
CA ASP A 37 6.08 -2.46 -11.01
C ASP A 37 4.85 -1.76 -10.38
N ASN A 38 3.63 -2.10 -10.79
CA ASN A 38 2.40 -1.58 -10.18
C ASN A 38 2.11 -2.19 -8.79
N ALA A 39 2.77 -3.29 -8.43
CA ALA A 39 2.68 -3.96 -7.12
C ALA A 39 3.80 -3.56 -6.16
N GLN A 40 4.74 -2.73 -6.62
CA GLN A 40 5.96 -2.38 -5.90
C GLN A 40 5.94 -0.90 -5.50
N TRP A 41 6.31 -0.65 -4.25
CA TRP A 41 6.13 0.64 -3.60
C TRP A 41 7.42 1.09 -2.93
N GLU A 42 7.83 2.32 -3.21
CA GLU A 42 8.84 3.01 -2.41
C GLU A 42 8.16 3.62 -1.19
N VAL A 43 8.79 3.48 -0.02
CA VAL A 43 8.35 4.12 1.23
C VAL A 43 9.29 5.29 1.52
N LYS A 44 8.78 6.52 1.44
CA LYS A 44 9.56 7.73 1.71
C LYS A 44 9.11 8.38 3.01
N TRP A 45 10.03 8.54 3.96
CA TRP A 45 9.79 9.26 5.21
C TRP A 45 9.70 10.77 4.95
N LEU A 46 8.70 11.40 5.56
CA LEU A 46 8.43 12.83 5.44
C LEU A 46 8.74 13.61 6.73
N GLY A 47 9.20 12.93 7.78
CA GLY A 47 9.38 13.49 9.11
C GLY A 47 8.27 13.07 10.08
N ALA A 48 8.31 13.62 11.29
CA ALA A 48 7.29 13.41 12.30
C ALA A 48 6.42 14.67 12.48
N GLU A 49 5.12 14.49 12.63
CA GLU A 49 4.16 15.56 12.92
C GLU A 49 3.26 15.13 14.06
N ASN A 50 3.10 15.96 15.09
CA ASN A 50 2.32 15.64 16.29
C ASN A 50 2.71 14.31 16.95
N GLY A 51 4.01 13.97 16.92
CA GLY A 51 4.55 12.74 17.49
C GLY A 51 4.28 11.47 16.67
N LYS A 52 3.77 11.59 15.43
CA LYS A 52 3.54 10.47 14.52
C LYS A 52 4.45 10.61 13.30
N ASP A 53 5.16 9.53 12.95
CA ASP A 53 5.91 9.47 11.70
C ASP A 53 4.98 9.51 10.50
N ARG A 54 5.33 10.35 9.53
CA ARG A 54 4.63 10.46 8.26
C ARG A 54 5.47 9.80 7.17
N VAL A 55 4.82 8.92 6.41
CA VAL A 55 5.40 8.28 5.24
C VAL A 55 4.50 8.53 4.03
N VAL A 56 5.09 8.49 2.85
CA VAL A 56 4.35 8.42 1.58
C VAL A 56 4.75 7.15 0.85
N LEU A 57 3.74 6.48 0.29
CA LEU A 57 3.92 5.34 -0.60
C LEU A 57 3.94 5.85 -2.04
N ILE A 58 5.00 5.55 -2.77
CA ILE A 58 5.18 5.95 -4.17
C ILE A 58 5.19 4.68 -5.01
N ASN A 59 4.27 4.59 -5.97
CA ASN A 59 4.19 3.43 -6.85
C ASN A 59 5.38 3.39 -7.83
N LYS A 60 6.04 2.24 -7.97
CA LYS A 60 7.20 2.10 -8.87
C LYS A 60 6.82 2.27 -10.34
N GLY A 61 5.69 1.68 -10.77
CA GLY A 61 5.27 1.67 -12.17
C GLY A 61 4.95 3.07 -12.72
N LEU A 62 4.42 3.96 -11.88
CA LEU A 62 3.99 5.31 -12.31
C LEU A 62 4.74 6.46 -11.65
N GLY A 63 5.52 6.22 -10.58
CA GLY A 63 6.13 7.26 -9.77
C GLY A 63 5.12 8.14 -9.02
N MET A 64 3.86 7.70 -8.92
CA MET A 64 2.78 8.46 -8.29
C MET A 64 2.68 8.15 -6.80
N ALA A 65 2.52 9.20 -6.00
CA ALA A 65 2.28 9.09 -4.56
C ALA A 65 0.82 8.74 -4.28
N MET A 66 0.60 7.80 -3.35
CA MET A 66 -0.70 7.54 -2.78
C MET A 66 -1.14 8.71 -1.91
N LYS A 67 -2.33 9.26 -2.18
CA LYS A 67 -2.94 10.33 -1.39
C LYS A 67 -4.42 10.04 -1.19
N ALA A 68 -4.91 10.21 0.04
CA ALA A 68 -6.33 10.30 0.30
C ALA A 68 -6.75 11.78 0.18
N GLU A 69 -7.54 12.13 -0.84
CA GLU A 69 -7.91 13.53 -1.11
C GLU A 69 -8.91 14.10 -0.10
N GLU A 70 -9.75 13.25 0.49
CA GLU A 70 -10.81 13.66 1.43
C GLU A 70 -10.41 13.50 2.92
N LEU A 71 -9.24 12.93 3.20
CA LEU A 71 -8.77 12.70 4.57
C LEU A 71 -7.75 13.78 4.96
N GLN A 72 -8.08 14.57 5.99
CA GLN A 72 -7.22 15.65 6.49
C GLN A 72 -5.98 15.13 7.25
N GLU A 73 -5.93 13.83 7.58
CA GLU A 73 -4.92 13.20 8.43
C GLU A 73 -4.38 11.88 7.82
N ALA A 74 -3.58 11.13 8.60
CA ALA A 74 -3.12 9.79 8.27
C ALA A 74 -4.28 8.86 7.87
N SER A 75 -4.00 7.88 7.00
CA SER A 75 -5.00 6.95 6.47
C SER A 75 -4.58 5.49 6.70
N SER A 76 -5.56 4.64 6.97
CA SER A 76 -5.40 3.19 7.02
C SER A 76 -5.69 2.58 5.65
N ILE A 77 -4.87 1.63 5.20
CA ILE A 77 -5.12 0.83 3.99
C ILE A 77 -5.94 -0.39 4.41
N VAL A 78 -7.13 -0.58 3.84
CA VAL A 78 -8.03 -1.67 4.27
C VAL A 78 -8.62 -2.37 3.04
N PRO A 79 -8.55 -3.72 2.96
CA PRO A 79 -9.31 -4.47 1.96
C PRO A 79 -10.81 -4.25 2.13
N SER A 80 -11.56 -4.20 1.02
CA SER A 80 -13.00 -3.89 1.04
C SER A 80 -13.87 -4.86 1.84
N ASP A 81 -13.42 -6.11 2.01
CA ASP A 81 -14.07 -7.16 2.82
C ASP A 81 -13.12 -7.68 3.89
N TYR A 82 -12.69 -6.76 4.76
CA TYR A 82 -11.81 -7.09 5.87
C TYR A 82 -12.54 -8.00 6.89
N GLY A 83 -11.99 -9.20 7.11
CA GLY A 83 -12.58 -10.26 7.95
C GLY A 83 -13.08 -11.46 7.14
N GLY A 84 -13.21 -11.32 5.82
CA GLY A 84 -13.46 -12.41 4.88
C GLY A 84 -12.19 -12.99 4.25
N GLU A 85 -12.37 -13.93 3.31
CA GLU A 85 -11.28 -14.48 2.52
C GLU A 85 -10.80 -13.47 1.47
N LEU A 86 -9.50 -13.15 1.51
CA LEU A 86 -8.88 -12.22 0.57
C LEU A 86 -8.64 -12.89 -0.78
N HIS A 87 -8.95 -12.17 -1.86
CA HIS A 87 -8.88 -12.71 -3.22
C HIS A 87 -8.26 -11.72 -4.22
N ASP A 88 -7.82 -12.26 -5.35
CA ASP A 88 -7.22 -11.51 -6.45
C ASP A 88 -8.23 -10.54 -7.07
N GLY A 89 -7.82 -9.30 -7.33
CA GLY A 89 -8.67 -8.24 -7.87
C GLY A 89 -9.57 -7.53 -6.84
N GLN A 90 -9.51 -7.91 -5.56
CA GLN A 90 -10.31 -7.28 -4.51
C GLN A 90 -9.94 -5.81 -4.32
N ASP A 91 -10.93 -4.93 -4.21
CA ASP A 91 -10.70 -3.50 -3.96
C ASP A 91 -10.04 -3.25 -2.59
N VAL A 92 -9.13 -2.28 -2.57
CA VAL A 92 -8.51 -1.75 -1.36
C VAL A 92 -8.84 -0.27 -1.25
N ARG A 93 -9.19 0.17 -0.04
CA ARG A 93 -9.65 1.55 0.23
C ARG A 93 -8.79 2.20 1.30
N LEU A 94 -8.77 3.53 1.26
CA LEU A 94 -8.17 4.37 2.29
C LEU A 94 -9.28 4.83 3.23
N TYR A 95 -9.12 4.55 4.52
CA TYR A 95 -10.01 5.02 5.58
C TYR A 95 -9.27 5.98 6.51
N PRO A 96 -9.98 6.82 7.27
CA PRO A 96 -9.37 7.56 8.38
C PRO A 96 -8.52 6.63 9.26
N TYR A 97 -7.41 7.14 9.77
CA TYR A 97 -6.53 6.37 10.64
C TYR A 97 -7.28 5.81 11.85
N THR A 98 -7.16 4.49 12.08
CA THR A 98 -7.58 3.83 13.31
C THR A 98 -6.54 2.77 13.69
N GLU A 99 -6.31 2.58 14.99
CA GLU A 99 -5.33 1.58 15.45
C GLU A 99 -5.72 0.14 15.10
N THR A 100 -7.01 -0.11 14.87
CA THR A 100 -7.57 -1.40 14.49
C THR A 100 -6.94 -1.99 13.23
N TYR A 101 -6.47 -1.14 12.30
CA TYR A 101 -5.99 -1.58 10.97
C TYR A 101 -4.47 -1.46 10.80
N ASN A 102 -3.73 -1.18 11.87
CA ASN A 102 -2.28 -0.95 11.78
C ASN A 102 -1.46 -2.23 11.57
N ASP A 103 -2.01 -3.40 11.90
CA ASP A 103 -1.29 -4.69 11.81
C ASP A 103 -1.75 -5.58 10.64
N LEU A 104 -2.39 -4.96 9.63
CA LEU A 104 -2.95 -5.71 8.49
C LEU A 104 -1.92 -6.07 7.42
N TRP A 105 -0.79 -5.37 7.38
CA TRP A 105 0.13 -5.42 6.26
C TRP A 105 1.55 -5.75 6.70
N ALA A 106 2.25 -6.52 5.89
CA ALA A 106 3.68 -6.75 5.98
C ALA A 106 4.38 -6.13 4.75
N PHE A 107 5.58 -5.60 4.97
CA PHE A 107 6.44 -5.05 3.92
C PHE A 107 7.49 -6.11 3.56
N GLN A 108 7.43 -6.62 2.33
CA GLN A 108 8.40 -7.56 1.80
C GLN A 108 9.36 -6.80 0.88
N LEU A 109 10.65 -6.83 1.20
CA LEU A 109 11.68 -6.19 0.38
C LEU A 109 11.73 -6.85 -1.00
N VAL A 110 11.75 -6.03 -2.05
CA VAL A 110 12.04 -6.49 -3.42
C VAL A 110 13.55 -6.49 -3.60
N GLU A 111 14.14 -7.66 -3.73
CA GLU A 111 15.57 -7.80 -4.04
C GLU A 111 15.81 -7.49 -5.52
N ASN A 112 16.81 -6.64 -5.81
CA ASN A 112 17.22 -6.29 -7.18
C ASN A 112 18.18 -7.32 -7.78
#